data_AF-A0A8C0XSE1-F1
#
_entry.id   AF-A0A8C0XSE1-F1
#
_cell.length_a   1.000
_cell.length_b   1.000
_cell.length_c   1.000
_cell.angle_alpha   90.00
_cell.angle_beta   90.00
_cell.angle_gamma   90.00
#
_symmetry.space_group_name_H-M   'P 1'
#
loop_
_entity.id
_entity.type
_entity.pdbx_description
1 polymer ?
#
loop_
_entity_poly.entity_id
_entity_poly.type
_entity_poly.pdbx_seq_one_letter_code
_entity_poly.pdbx_strand_id
1 'polypeptide(L)'
;AGPERRRPYVRRSGRAVIMATFISVQLKKTSEVDLAKPLVKFIQQTYPSGGEEQAQYCRAAEELSKLRRAALGRPLDKHEGALETLLRYYDQICSIEPKFPFSENQICLTFTWKDAFDKGSLFGGSVKLALASLGYEKSCVLFNCAALASQIAAEQNLDNDEGLKIAAKHYQFASGAFLHIKETVLSALNREPTVDLSPDTVGTLSLIMLAQAQEVFFLKATRDKMKDAIIAKLANQAADYFGDAFKQCQYKDTLPKEVFPVLAAKHCIMQANAEYHQSILAKQQKKFGEEIARLQHAAELIKTVASRYDEYVNVKDFSDKINRALTAAKKDNDFIYHDRVPDLKDLDPIGKATLVKSTPVNVPISQKFTDLFEKMVPVSVQQSLAVFNQRKADLVNRSIAQMREATTLANGVLASLNLPAAIEDVSGDTVPQSILTKSTSVIEQGGIQTVDQLIKELPELLQRNREILDERLKDLFF
;
A
#
# COMPACT_ATOMS: atom_id res chain seq x y z
N ALA A 1 -50.37 40.37 -26.16
CA ALA A 1 -49.90 38.98 -26.25
C ALA A 1 -48.49 38.89 -25.69
N GLY A 2 -48.35 38.48 -24.43
CA GLY A 2 -47.05 38.20 -23.80
C GLY A 2 -47.06 36.74 -23.32
N PRO A 3 -46.03 35.93 -23.57
CA PRO A 3 -46.08 34.52 -23.22
C PRO A 3 -45.72 34.32 -21.74
N GLU A 4 -46.65 33.70 -21.01
CA GLU A 4 -46.46 33.20 -19.65
C GLU A 4 -45.33 32.16 -19.61
N ARG A 5 -44.35 32.38 -18.72
CA ARG A 5 -43.34 31.36 -18.38
C ARG A 5 -43.97 30.32 -17.46
N ARG A 6 -44.39 29.18 -18.01
CA ARG A 6 -44.71 27.97 -17.23
C ARG A 6 -43.44 27.42 -16.58
N ARG A 7 -43.44 27.30 -15.25
CA ARG A 7 -42.42 26.53 -14.50
C ARG A 7 -42.65 25.03 -14.73
N PRO A 8 -41.60 24.21 -14.91
CA PRO A 8 -41.79 22.77 -15.05
C PRO A 8 -42.13 22.13 -13.70
N TYR A 9 -43.24 21.40 -13.70
CA TYR A 9 -43.73 20.56 -12.61
C TYR A 9 -42.86 19.31 -12.52
N VAL A 10 -41.96 19.25 -11.55
CA VAL A 10 -41.19 18.02 -11.26
C VAL A 10 -42.13 17.03 -10.57
N ARG A 11 -42.58 16.02 -11.32
CA ARG A 11 -43.27 14.83 -10.78
C ARG A 11 -42.36 14.15 -9.75
N ARG A 12 -42.78 14.13 -8.49
CA ARG A 12 -42.27 13.21 -7.46
C ARG A 12 -42.64 11.79 -7.87
N SER A 13 -41.69 11.04 -8.44
CA SER A 13 -41.81 9.58 -8.57
C SER A 13 -41.55 8.91 -7.22
N GLY A 14 -42.10 7.71 -7.06
CA GLY A 14 -42.35 7.01 -5.80
C GLY A 14 -41.14 6.80 -4.88
N ARG A 15 -41.46 6.78 -3.59
CA ARG A 15 -40.57 6.59 -2.44
C ARG A 15 -39.76 5.29 -2.54
N ALA A 16 -38.45 5.44 -2.75
CA ALA A 16 -37.45 4.57 -2.13
C ALA A 16 -37.05 5.20 -0.78
N VAL A 17 -36.98 4.39 0.26
CA VAL A 17 -36.66 4.81 1.64
C VAL A 17 -35.16 5.05 1.73
N ILE A 18 -34.70 6.30 1.61
CA ILE A 18 -33.27 6.62 1.78
C ILE A 18 -32.98 6.81 3.27
N MET A 19 -32.54 5.73 3.94
CA MET A 19 -31.81 5.78 5.23
C MET A 19 -30.28 5.90 5.03
N ALA A 20 -29.80 5.96 3.80
CA ALA A 20 -28.41 5.63 3.47
C ALA A 20 -27.46 6.83 3.41
N THR A 21 -27.05 7.36 4.57
CA THR A 21 -25.89 8.27 4.63
C THR A 21 -24.67 7.47 5.06
N PHE A 22 -23.89 6.97 4.11
CA PHE A 22 -22.63 6.27 4.37
C PHE A 22 -21.46 7.26 4.24
N ILE A 23 -20.49 7.15 5.15
CA ILE A 23 -19.23 7.90 5.11
C ILE A 23 -18.34 7.31 4.01
N SER A 24 -17.74 8.18 3.20
CA SER A 24 -16.70 7.83 2.24
C SER A 24 -15.57 8.87 2.32
N VAL A 25 -14.38 8.48 1.86
CA VAL A 25 -13.16 9.30 1.98
C VAL A 25 -12.80 9.89 0.62
N GLN A 26 -12.37 11.15 0.60
CA GLN A 26 -11.90 11.80 -0.63
C GLN A 26 -10.48 11.36 -0.99
N LEU A 27 -10.18 11.31 -2.29
CA LEU A 27 -8.85 10.95 -2.77
C LEU A 27 -7.84 12.06 -2.49
N LYS A 28 -6.63 11.66 -2.06
CA LYS A 28 -5.46 12.54 -2.04
C LYS A 28 -5.08 12.93 -3.46
N LYS A 29 -4.58 14.16 -3.59
CA LYS A 29 -4.11 14.72 -4.87
C LYS A 29 -2.58 14.73 -4.90
N THR A 30 -1.99 14.37 -6.03
CA THR A 30 -0.53 14.42 -6.26
C THR A 30 -0.19 15.38 -7.40
N SER A 31 1.04 15.89 -7.41
CA SER A 31 1.61 16.45 -8.64
C SER A 31 2.06 15.33 -9.58
N GLU A 32 2.15 15.65 -10.88
CA GLU A 32 2.83 14.79 -11.85
C GLU A 32 4.31 14.67 -11.49
N VAL A 33 4.87 13.48 -11.75
CA VAL A 33 6.28 13.15 -11.50
C VAL A 33 6.73 12.31 -12.68
N ASP A 34 7.89 12.64 -13.25
CA ASP A 34 8.54 11.83 -14.26
C ASP A 34 9.23 10.64 -13.60
N LEU A 35 8.54 9.50 -13.56
CA LEU A 35 9.10 8.25 -13.06
C LEU A 35 10.11 7.64 -14.03
N ALA A 36 9.95 7.84 -15.34
CA ALA A 36 10.72 7.11 -16.34
C ALA A 36 12.18 7.55 -16.32
N LYS A 37 12.44 8.87 -16.34
CA LYS A 37 13.80 9.40 -16.51
C LYS A 37 14.81 8.93 -15.44
N PRO A 38 14.53 8.98 -14.13
CA PRO A 38 15.48 8.51 -13.11
C PRO A 38 15.68 6.99 -13.16
N LEU A 39 14.63 6.22 -13.44
CA LEU A 39 14.71 4.75 -13.52
C LEU A 39 15.51 4.33 -14.77
N VAL A 40 15.25 4.93 -15.93
CA VAL A 40 15.98 4.70 -17.17
C VAL A 40 17.46 5.03 -17.00
N LYS A 41 17.79 6.13 -16.32
CA LYS A 41 19.19 6.49 -16.02
C LYS A 41 19.89 5.39 -15.23
N PHE A 42 19.26 4.85 -14.19
CA PHE A 42 19.82 3.73 -13.42
C PHE A 42 19.97 2.45 -14.26
N ILE A 43 18.96 2.12 -15.07
CA ILE A 43 18.99 0.95 -15.97
C ILE A 43 20.18 1.07 -16.96
N GLN A 44 20.37 2.24 -17.56
CA GLN A 44 21.47 2.47 -18.52
C GLN A 44 22.86 2.39 -17.89
N GLN A 45 22.99 2.74 -16.61
CA GLN A 45 24.24 2.64 -15.85
C GLN A 45 24.56 1.21 -15.41
N THR A 46 23.54 0.37 -15.25
CA THR A 46 23.66 -0.98 -14.68
C THR A 46 23.79 -2.05 -15.77
N TYR A 47 23.06 -1.90 -16.88
CA TYR A 47 22.99 -2.88 -17.95
C TYR A 47 23.75 -2.42 -19.21
N PRO A 48 24.39 -3.36 -19.94
CA PRO A 48 25.20 -3.04 -21.11
C PRO A 48 24.40 -2.29 -22.19
N SER A 49 25.01 -1.25 -22.74
CA SER A 49 24.42 -0.42 -23.80
C SER A 49 24.05 -1.25 -25.03
N GLY A 50 22.80 -1.11 -25.50
CA GLY A 50 22.31 -1.82 -26.68
C GLY A 50 21.87 -3.27 -26.45
N GLY A 51 21.88 -3.76 -25.20
CA GLY A 51 21.36 -5.08 -24.85
C GLY A 51 19.82 -5.17 -24.84
N GLU A 52 19.28 -6.36 -25.08
CA GLU A 52 17.84 -6.64 -25.05
C GLU A 52 17.22 -6.33 -23.67
N GLU A 53 17.94 -6.68 -22.59
CA GLU A 53 17.52 -6.42 -21.20
C GLU A 53 17.35 -4.92 -20.93
N GLN A 54 18.33 -4.10 -21.34
CA GLN A 54 18.27 -2.65 -21.21
C GLN A 54 17.04 -2.09 -21.94
N ALA A 55 16.78 -2.53 -23.17
CA ALA A 55 15.63 -2.09 -23.94
C ALA A 55 14.30 -2.51 -23.28
N GLN A 56 14.20 -3.73 -22.76
CA GLN A 56 13.01 -4.22 -22.06
C GLN A 56 12.72 -3.41 -20.79
N TYR A 57 13.73 -3.18 -19.94
CA TYR A 57 13.55 -2.44 -18.68
C TYR A 57 13.25 -0.95 -18.91
N CYS A 58 13.85 -0.33 -19.93
CA CYS A 58 13.51 1.05 -20.30
C CYS A 58 12.05 1.18 -20.75
N ARG A 59 11.54 0.23 -21.54
CA ARG A 59 10.11 0.20 -21.91
C ARG A 59 9.22 -0.01 -20.69
N ALA A 60 9.60 -0.89 -19.77
CA ALA A 60 8.88 -1.11 -18.51
C ALA A 60 8.82 0.17 -17.65
N ALA A 61 9.90 0.96 -17.59
CA ALA A 61 9.93 2.23 -16.86
C ALA A 61 8.97 3.28 -17.47
N GLU A 62 8.89 3.34 -18.80
CA GLU A 62 7.91 4.18 -19.50
C GLU A 62 6.47 3.75 -19.23
N GLU A 63 6.18 2.44 -19.27
CA GLU A 63 4.86 1.90 -18.94
C GLU A 63 4.48 2.14 -17.48
N LEU A 64 5.42 2.05 -16.54
CA LEU A 64 5.21 2.42 -15.14
C LEU A 64 4.85 3.91 -14.98
N SER A 65 5.56 4.79 -15.69
CA SER A 65 5.26 6.24 -15.70
C SER A 65 3.85 6.53 -16.26
N LYS A 66 3.45 5.83 -17.33
CA LYS A 66 2.08 5.89 -17.86
C LYS A 66 1.05 5.36 -16.84
N LEU A 67 1.35 4.25 -16.18
CA LEU A 67 0.48 3.65 -15.17
C LEU A 67 0.24 4.61 -14.00
N ARG A 68 1.28 5.28 -13.50
CA ARG A 68 1.14 6.34 -12.47
C ARG A 68 0.19 7.44 -12.92
N ARG A 69 0.37 7.96 -14.14
CA ARG A 69 -0.50 9.02 -14.69
C ARG A 69 -1.94 8.57 -14.87
N ALA A 70 -2.16 7.31 -15.27
CA ALA A 70 -3.50 6.75 -15.39
C ALA A 70 -4.16 6.57 -14.01
N ALA A 71 -3.41 6.11 -13.02
CA ALA A 71 -3.90 5.85 -11.67
C ALA A 71 -4.13 7.13 -10.85
N LEU A 72 -3.34 8.19 -11.07
CA LEU A 72 -3.30 9.37 -10.18
C LEU A 72 -3.45 10.73 -10.87
N GLY A 73 -3.26 10.81 -12.19
CA GLY A 73 -3.18 12.06 -12.93
C GLY A 73 -4.52 12.67 -13.34
N ARG A 74 -5.64 11.98 -13.08
CA ARG A 74 -6.99 12.44 -13.43
C ARG A 74 -7.96 12.16 -12.28
N PRO A 75 -9.05 12.93 -12.15
CA PRO A 75 -10.18 12.50 -11.33
C PRO A 75 -10.59 11.10 -11.75
N LEU A 76 -10.66 10.17 -10.79
CA LEU A 76 -11.03 8.79 -11.07
C LEU A 76 -12.55 8.66 -11.03
N ASP A 77 -13.08 7.93 -12.01
CA ASP A 77 -14.47 7.50 -11.99
C ASP A 77 -14.66 6.49 -10.83
N LYS A 78 -15.81 6.54 -10.19
CA LYS A 78 -16.15 5.66 -9.06
C LYS A 78 -16.59 4.28 -9.54
N HIS A 79 -15.65 3.59 -10.19
CA HIS A 79 -15.90 2.32 -10.84
C HIS A 79 -14.74 1.34 -10.59
N GLU A 80 -15.03 0.03 -10.59
CA GLU A 80 -14.04 -1.01 -10.31
C GLU A 80 -12.83 -0.96 -11.24
N GLY A 81 -13.01 -0.59 -12.52
CA GLY A 81 -11.89 -0.46 -13.47
C GLY A 81 -10.86 0.62 -13.09
N ALA A 82 -11.32 1.74 -12.52
CA ALA A 82 -10.43 2.78 -12.00
C ALA A 82 -9.72 2.31 -10.72
N LEU A 83 -10.45 1.60 -9.85
CA LEU A 83 -9.87 0.97 -8.66
C LEU A 83 -8.81 -0.07 -9.02
N GLU A 84 -9.07 -0.97 -9.98
CA GLU A 84 -8.08 -1.96 -10.45
C GLU A 84 -6.82 -1.28 -11.02
N THR A 85 -6.96 -0.13 -11.68
CA THR A 85 -5.80 0.65 -12.16
C THR A 85 -4.95 1.17 -11.00
N LEU A 86 -5.59 1.68 -9.94
CA LEU A 86 -4.93 2.08 -8.69
C LEU A 86 -4.26 0.90 -7.98
N LEU A 87 -4.96 -0.23 -7.83
CA LEU A 87 -4.45 -1.45 -7.19
C LEU A 87 -3.24 -1.99 -7.96
N ARG A 88 -3.30 -2.02 -9.29
CA ARG A 88 -2.18 -2.47 -10.12
C ARG A 88 -0.99 -1.54 -10.00
N TYR A 89 -1.21 -0.23 -9.89
CA TYR A 89 -0.13 0.71 -9.61
C TYR A 89 0.49 0.45 -8.24
N TYR A 90 -0.32 0.22 -7.20
CA TYR A 90 0.17 -0.14 -5.86
C TYR A 90 1.03 -1.42 -5.88
N ASP A 91 0.56 -2.49 -6.53
CA ASP A 91 1.31 -3.74 -6.67
C ASP A 91 2.63 -3.53 -7.41
N GLN A 92 2.61 -2.75 -8.49
CA GLN A 92 3.80 -2.47 -9.28
C GLN A 92 4.84 -1.66 -8.50
N ILE A 93 4.44 -0.63 -7.74
CA ILE A 93 5.39 0.15 -6.93
C ILE A 93 5.96 -0.66 -5.76
N CYS A 94 5.21 -1.60 -5.20
CA CYS A 94 5.74 -2.53 -4.20
C CYS A 94 6.75 -3.50 -4.83
N SER A 95 6.51 -3.94 -6.06
CA SER A 95 7.34 -4.94 -6.75
C SER A 95 8.69 -4.38 -7.22
N ILE A 96 8.80 -3.08 -7.47
CA ILE A 96 10.06 -2.43 -7.88
C ILE A 96 10.98 -2.07 -6.72
N GLU A 97 10.46 -1.98 -5.49
CA GLU A 97 11.22 -1.56 -4.30
C GLU A 97 12.54 -2.32 -4.11
N PRO A 98 12.62 -3.67 -4.23
CA PRO A 98 13.89 -4.39 -4.09
C PRO A 98 14.81 -4.32 -5.32
N LYS A 99 14.31 -3.78 -6.45
CA LYS A 99 14.99 -3.82 -7.77
C LYS A 99 15.75 -2.54 -8.09
N PHE A 100 15.46 -1.47 -7.37
CA PHE A 100 16.09 -0.16 -7.57
C PHE A 100 16.60 0.37 -6.22
N PRO A 101 17.72 1.09 -6.19
CA PRO A 101 18.34 1.62 -4.97
C PRO A 101 17.61 2.87 -4.43
N PHE A 102 16.34 2.70 -4.05
CA PHE A 102 15.55 3.77 -3.43
C PHE A 102 16.05 4.11 -2.02
N SER A 103 16.46 3.08 -1.25
CA SER A 103 16.90 3.23 0.14
C SER A 103 18.24 3.96 0.26
N GLU A 104 19.15 3.80 -0.71
CA GLU A 104 20.42 4.52 -0.74
C GLU A 104 20.28 5.98 -1.24
N ASN A 105 19.06 6.45 -1.51
CA ASN A 105 18.77 7.76 -2.13
C ASN A 105 19.56 8.01 -3.44
N GLN A 106 19.99 6.94 -4.14
CA GLN A 106 20.67 7.06 -5.43
C GLN A 106 19.69 7.45 -6.54
N ILE A 107 18.41 7.10 -6.38
CA ILE A 107 17.32 7.53 -7.26
C ILE A 107 16.52 8.62 -6.56
N CYS A 108 16.77 9.88 -6.95
CA CYS A 108 16.06 11.04 -6.45
C CYS A 108 14.69 11.19 -7.14
N LEU A 109 13.67 10.51 -6.62
CA LEU A 109 12.28 10.67 -7.03
C LEU A 109 11.45 11.30 -5.91
N THR A 110 11.11 12.58 -6.07
CA THR A 110 10.31 13.33 -5.09
C THR A 110 8.82 13.24 -5.41
N PHE A 111 8.05 12.68 -4.49
CA PHE A 111 6.59 12.57 -4.59
C PHE A 111 5.92 13.66 -3.76
N THR A 112 5.07 14.46 -4.39
CA THR A 112 4.34 15.55 -3.70
C THR A 112 2.85 15.25 -3.64
N TRP A 113 2.34 15.09 -2.42
CA TRP A 113 0.93 14.83 -2.16
C TRP A 113 0.31 15.92 -1.30
N LYS A 114 -1.00 16.14 -1.49
CA LYS A 114 -1.82 16.99 -0.63
C LYS A 114 -2.56 16.16 0.40
N ASP A 115 -2.83 16.75 1.55
CA ASP A 115 -3.75 16.20 2.55
C ASP A 115 -5.16 16.05 1.95
N ALA A 116 -5.86 14.96 2.27
CA ALA A 116 -7.20 14.64 1.77
C ALA A 116 -8.30 15.47 2.42
N PHE A 117 -8.05 16.00 3.62
CA PHE A 117 -9.04 16.71 4.45
C PHE A 117 -8.74 18.21 4.55
N ASP A 118 -7.60 18.65 4.00
CA ASP A 118 -7.04 19.99 4.18
C ASP A 118 -6.92 20.38 5.68
N LYS A 119 -6.74 19.37 6.55
CA LYS A 119 -6.59 19.53 7.99
C LYS A 119 -5.09 19.60 8.33
N GLY A 120 -4.65 20.71 8.92
CA GLY A 120 -3.24 20.87 9.35
C GLY A 120 -2.59 22.19 8.97
N SER A 121 -3.28 23.09 8.26
CA SER A 121 -2.77 24.45 8.07
C SER A 121 -3.15 25.32 9.26
N LEU A 122 -2.13 25.86 9.93
CA LEU A 122 -2.26 26.84 11.01
C LEU A 122 -3.04 28.10 10.59
N PHE A 123 -3.21 28.34 9.27
CA PHE A 123 -3.86 29.54 8.72
C PHE A 123 -4.84 29.22 7.58
N GLY A 124 -5.45 28.03 7.54
CA GLY A 124 -6.59 27.74 6.65
C GLY A 124 -6.26 27.53 5.16
N GLY A 125 -5.17 26.82 4.86
CA GLY A 125 -4.79 26.41 3.49
C GLY A 125 -4.56 24.90 3.31
N SER A 126 -4.46 24.46 2.06
CA SER A 126 -4.17 23.05 1.72
C SER A 126 -2.73 22.68 2.07
N VAL A 127 -2.54 21.69 2.94
CA VAL A 127 -1.21 21.19 3.33
C VAL A 127 -0.67 20.25 2.25
N LYS A 128 0.58 20.46 1.83
CA LYS A 128 1.30 19.57 0.91
C LYS A 128 2.58 19.08 1.56
N LEU A 129 2.93 17.84 1.28
CA LEU A 129 4.18 17.23 1.72
C LEU A 129 4.86 16.56 0.52
N ALA A 130 6.10 16.94 0.28
CA ALA A 130 6.97 16.43 -0.77
C ALA A 130 8.11 15.62 -0.14
N LEU A 131 8.20 14.33 -0.46
CA LEU A 131 9.25 13.44 0.06
C LEU A 131 9.84 12.60 -1.08
N ALA A 132 11.16 12.44 -1.05
CA ALA A 132 11.86 11.47 -1.88
C ALA A 132 11.86 10.10 -1.20
N SER A 133 10.69 9.48 -1.07
CA SER A 133 10.50 8.17 -0.44
C SER A 133 9.44 7.37 -1.19
N LEU A 134 9.81 6.15 -1.61
CA LEU A 134 8.85 5.20 -2.21
C LEU A 134 7.83 4.72 -1.16
N GLY A 135 8.23 4.60 0.11
CA GLY A 135 7.33 4.28 1.21
C GLY A 135 6.21 5.32 1.39
N TYR A 136 6.52 6.60 1.17
CA TYR A 136 5.53 7.66 1.16
C TYR A 136 4.56 7.54 -0.02
N GLU A 137 5.07 7.30 -1.24
CA GLU A 137 4.22 7.06 -2.42
C GLU A 137 3.29 5.87 -2.20
N LYS A 138 3.81 4.73 -1.70
CA LYS A 138 3.02 3.52 -1.36
C LYS A 138 1.87 3.84 -0.39
N SER A 139 2.15 4.57 0.68
CA SER A 139 1.15 4.94 1.69
C SER A 139 0.04 5.80 1.10
N CYS A 140 0.39 6.81 0.29
CA CYS A 140 -0.57 7.69 -0.39
C CYS A 140 -1.42 6.93 -1.42
N VAL A 141 -0.81 6.04 -2.19
CA VAL A 141 -1.53 5.24 -3.20
C VAL A 141 -2.50 4.28 -2.53
N LEU A 142 -2.08 3.60 -1.47
CA LEU A 142 -2.96 2.69 -0.72
C LEU A 142 -4.11 3.45 -0.05
N PHE A 143 -3.86 4.67 0.46
CA PHE A 143 -4.91 5.54 0.96
C PHE A 143 -5.96 5.82 -0.13
N ASN A 144 -5.51 6.15 -1.34
CA ASN A 144 -6.42 6.36 -2.48
C ASN A 144 -7.17 5.08 -2.90
N CYS A 145 -6.55 3.90 -2.79
CA CYS A 145 -7.24 2.63 -3.01
C CYS A 145 -8.38 2.45 -1.99
N ALA A 146 -8.10 2.69 -0.71
CA ALA A 146 -9.09 2.59 0.37
C ALA A 146 -10.22 3.63 0.21
N ALA A 147 -9.85 4.87 -0.11
CA ALA A 147 -10.79 5.96 -0.33
C ALA A 147 -11.71 5.69 -1.53
N LEU A 148 -11.18 5.27 -2.68
CA LEU A 148 -12.00 4.93 -3.84
C LEU A 148 -12.91 3.73 -3.56
N ALA A 149 -12.41 2.70 -2.88
CA ALA A 149 -13.22 1.57 -2.45
C ALA A 149 -14.38 2.01 -1.52
N SER A 150 -14.14 2.95 -0.59
CA SER A 150 -15.19 3.49 0.26
C SER A 150 -16.27 4.25 -0.54
N GLN A 151 -15.88 4.96 -1.59
CA GLN A 151 -16.82 5.67 -2.47
C GLN A 151 -17.66 4.69 -3.28
N ILE A 152 -17.05 3.66 -3.87
CA ILE A 152 -17.75 2.60 -4.61
C ILE A 152 -18.74 1.88 -3.68
N ALA A 153 -18.34 1.59 -2.44
CA ALA A 153 -19.19 0.94 -1.45
C ALA A 153 -20.40 1.79 -1.05
N ALA A 154 -20.21 3.10 -0.88
CA ALA A 154 -21.27 4.04 -0.52
C ALA A 154 -22.29 4.26 -1.65
N GLU A 155 -21.91 4.03 -2.91
CA GLU A 155 -22.80 4.16 -4.07
C GLU A 155 -23.60 2.89 -4.40
N GLN A 156 -23.34 1.78 -3.71
CA GLN A 156 -24.06 0.54 -3.96
C GLN A 156 -25.55 0.65 -3.61
N ASN A 157 -26.39 0.03 -4.45
CA ASN A 157 -27.78 -0.17 -4.12
C ASN A 157 -27.92 -1.31 -3.09
N LEU A 158 -28.20 -0.95 -1.83
CA LEU A 158 -28.31 -1.89 -0.72
C LEU A 158 -29.64 -2.66 -0.70
N ASP A 159 -30.57 -2.37 -1.61
CA ASP A 159 -31.79 -3.17 -1.81
C ASP A 159 -31.54 -4.40 -2.71
N ASN A 160 -30.32 -4.57 -3.24
CA ASN A 160 -29.90 -5.70 -4.07
C ASN A 160 -28.78 -6.53 -3.41
N ASP A 161 -28.78 -7.85 -3.63
CA ASP A 161 -27.84 -8.78 -3.00
C ASP A 161 -26.42 -8.54 -3.49
N GLU A 162 -26.27 -8.26 -4.79
CA GLU A 162 -24.96 -7.95 -5.35
C GLU A 162 -24.43 -6.62 -4.81
N GLY A 163 -25.29 -5.61 -4.63
CA GLY A 163 -24.89 -4.33 -4.03
C GLY A 163 -24.43 -4.47 -2.57
N LEU A 164 -25.16 -5.26 -1.76
CA LEU A 164 -24.75 -5.58 -0.38
C LEU A 164 -23.40 -6.32 -0.35
N LYS A 165 -23.21 -7.29 -1.24
CA LYS A 165 -21.95 -8.06 -1.35
C LYS A 165 -20.76 -7.18 -1.75
N ILE A 166 -20.93 -6.34 -2.78
CA ILE A 166 -19.90 -5.41 -3.26
C ILE A 166 -19.56 -4.39 -2.17
N ALA A 167 -20.56 -3.78 -1.51
CA ALA A 167 -20.34 -2.83 -0.42
C ALA A 167 -19.57 -3.48 0.74
N ALA A 168 -20.00 -4.66 1.19
CA ALA A 168 -19.33 -5.38 2.28
C ALA A 168 -17.87 -5.72 1.93
N LYS A 169 -17.58 -6.13 0.69
CA LYS A 169 -16.22 -6.41 0.22
C LYS A 169 -15.36 -5.15 0.25
N HIS A 170 -15.85 -4.04 -0.32
CA HIS A 170 -15.06 -2.81 -0.42
C HIS A 170 -14.85 -2.11 0.91
N TYR A 171 -15.83 -2.11 1.82
CA TYR A 171 -15.63 -1.57 3.17
C TYR A 171 -14.60 -2.38 3.97
N GLN A 172 -14.61 -3.71 3.89
CA GLN A 172 -13.59 -4.55 4.54
C GLN A 172 -12.20 -4.35 3.92
N PHE A 173 -12.12 -4.19 2.60
CA PHE A 173 -10.89 -3.82 1.92
C PHE A 173 -10.37 -2.44 2.37
N ALA A 174 -11.21 -1.41 2.35
CA ALA A 174 -10.83 -0.07 2.79
C ALA A 174 -10.39 -0.07 4.26
N SER A 175 -11.10 -0.79 5.14
CA SER A 175 -10.73 -0.97 6.53
C SER A 175 -9.33 -1.55 6.68
N GLY A 176 -9.02 -2.62 5.96
CA GLY A 176 -7.72 -3.28 6.00
C GLY A 176 -6.59 -2.45 5.37
N ALA A 177 -6.88 -1.75 4.28
CA ALA A 177 -5.92 -0.83 3.65
C ALA A 177 -5.54 0.33 4.58
N PHE A 178 -6.51 0.97 5.24
CA PHE A 178 -6.23 2.00 6.24
C PHE A 178 -5.47 1.45 7.46
N LEU A 179 -5.80 0.23 7.91
CA LEU A 179 -5.08 -0.43 9.00
C LEU A 179 -3.63 -0.72 8.64
N HIS A 180 -3.37 -1.20 7.42
CA HIS A 180 -2.01 -1.45 6.95
C HIS A 180 -1.18 -0.16 6.89
N ILE A 181 -1.78 0.97 6.49
CA ILE A 181 -1.12 2.28 6.53
C ILE A 181 -0.78 2.65 7.97
N LYS A 182 -1.71 2.47 8.93
CA LYS A 182 -1.47 2.74 10.36
C LYS A 182 -0.20 2.05 10.87
N GLU A 183 -0.02 0.79 10.47
CA GLU A 183 1.08 -0.07 10.95
C GLU A 183 2.42 0.23 10.27
N THR A 184 2.41 0.75 9.04
CA THR A 184 3.62 0.88 8.22
C THR A 184 4.10 2.32 8.04
N VAL A 185 3.22 3.32 8.14
CA VAL A 185 3.52 4.72 7.77
C VAL A 185 4.70 5.30 8.54
N LEU A 186 4.82 5.04 9.85
CA LEU A 186 5.92 5.60 10.65
C LEU A 186 7.28 4.98 10.32
N SER A 187 7.32 3.70 9.93
CA SER A 187 8.55 3.04 9.48
C SER A 187 8.93 3.41 8.04
N ALA A 188 7.95 3.75 7.22
CA ALA A 188 8.14 4.04 5.80
C ALA A 188 8.56 5.50 5.54
N LEU A 189 8.35 6.39 6.51
CA LEU A 189 8.63 7.82 6.40
C LEU A 189 9.70 8.25 7.41
N ASN A 190 10.67 9.06 6.94
CA ASN A 190 11.69 9.68 7.80
C ASN A 190 11.24 11.01 8.43
N ARG A 191 9.96 11.36 8.30
CA ARG A 191 9.33 12.60 8.78
C ARG A 191 7.88 12.33 9.17
N GLU A 192 7.29 13.23 9.94
CA GLU A 192 5.87 13.13 10.27
C GLU A 192 4.99 13.18 9.00
N PRO A 193 3.98 12.29 8.89
CA PRO A 193 3.03 12.30 7.78
C PRO A 193 2.07 13.49 7.87
N THR A 194 1.35 13.76 6.78
CA THR A 194 0.16 14.62 6.81
C THR A 194 -0.93 14.01 7.70
N VAL A 195 -1.84 14.83 8.21
CA VAL A 195 -2.85 14.43 9.21
C VAL A 195 -3.70 13.26 8.70
N ASP A 196 -4.05 13.27 7.41
CA ASP A 196 -4.81 12.20 6.76
C ASP A 196 -4.14 10.82 6.79
N LEU A 197 -2.81 10.76 6.82
CA LEU A 197 -2.00 9.54 6.90
C LEU A 197 -1.49 9.23 8.31
N SER A 198 -1.76 10.11 9.29
CA SER A 198 -1.35 9.86 10.67
C SER A 198 -2.01 8.57 11.22
N PRO A 199 -1.29 7.77 12.04
CA PRO A 199 -1.80 6.48 12.54
C PRO A 199 -3.17 6.56 13.23
N ASP A 200 -3.45 7.66 13.93
CA ASP A 200 -4.73 7.89 14.59
C ASP A 200 -5.87 8.10 13.57
N THR A 201 -5.63 8.92 12.55
CA THR A 201 -6.62 9.22 11.51
C THR A 201 -6.95 7.97 10.70
N VAL A 202 -5.94 7.27 10.16
CA VAL A 202 -6.18 6.04 9.39
C VAL A 202 -6.70 4.90 10.28
N GLY A 203 -6.33 4.85 11.56
CA GLY A 203 -6.93 3.92 12.52
C GLY A 203 -8.43 4.16 12.73
N THR A 204 -8.82 5.42 12.84
CA THR A 204 -10.23 5.80 12.96
C THR A 204 -11.00 5.47 11.67
N LEU A 205 -10.46 5.83 10.49
CA LEU A 205 -11.05 5.50 9.20
C LEU A 205 -11.19 3.99 9.01
N SER A 206 -10.20 3.21 9.42
CA SER A 206 -10.24 1.74 9.39
C SER A 206 -11.46 1.19 10.16
N LEU A 207 -11.70 1.72 11.37
CA LEU A 207 -12.82 1.31 12.22
C LEU A 207 -14.17 1.77 11.66
N ILE A 208 -14.25 2.99 11.12
CA ILE A 208 -15.47 3.49 10.45
C ILE A 208 -15.86 2.58 9.29
N MET A 209 -14.91 2.22 8.42
CA MET A 209 -15.16 1.31 7.31
C MET A 209 -15.61 -0.06 7.81
N LEU A 210 -15.02 -0.58 8.90
CA LEU A 210 -15.44 -1.85 9.50
C LEU A 210 -16.87 -1.80 10.07
N ALA A 211 -17.23 -0.68 10.71
CA ALA A 211 -18.57 -0.44 11.23
C ALA A 211 -19.62 -0.43 10.10
N GLN A 212 -19.32 0.25 8.98
CA GLN A 212 -20.19 0.28 7.79
C GLN A 212 -20.29 -1.09 7.13
N ALA A 213 -19.22 -1.90 7.11
CA ALA A 213 -19.30 -3.28 6.65
C ALA A 213 -20.26 -4.11 7.53
N GLN A 214 -20.20 -3.95 8.85
CA GLN A 214 -21.09 -4.65 9.78
C GLN A 214 -22.55 -4.19 9.62
N GLU A 215 -22.77 -2.89 9.39
CA GLU A 215 -24.07 -2.32 9.04
C GLU A 215 -24.63 -2.97 7.76
N VAL A 216 -23.81 -3.18 6.73
CA VAL A 216 -24.23 -3.87 5.49
C VAL A 216 -24.66 -5.32 5.78
N PHE A 217 -23.96 -6.06 6.65
CA PHE A 217 -24.39 -7.40 7.06
C PHE A 217 -25.68 -7.39 7.88
N PHE A 218 -25.88 -6.38 8.74
CA PHE A 218 -27.16 -6.17 9.43
C PHE A 218 -28.31 -5.92 8.43
N LEU A 219 -28.08 -5.08 7.40
CA LEU A 219 -29.06 -4.83 6.35
C LEU A 219 -29.38 -6.11 5.57
N LYS A 220 -28.37 -6.90 5.21
CA LYS A 220 -28.55 -8.21 4.56
C LYS A 220 -29.40 -9.16 5.42
N ALA A 221 -29.07 -9.31 6.70
CA ALA A 221 -29.80 -10.17 7.62
C ALA A 221 -31.26 -9.73 7.79
N THR A 222 -31.51 -8.42 7.81
CA THR A 222 -32.85 -7.83 7.87
C THR A 222 -33.65 -8.15 6.61
N ARG A 223 -33.02 -8.00 5.43
CA ARG A 223 -33.64 -8.31 4.14
C ARG A 223 -33.96 -9.79 3.96
N ASP A 224 -33.05 -10.66 4.40
CA ASP A 224 -33.23 -12.11 4.41
C ASP A 224 -34.26 -12.59 5.46
N LYS A 225 -34.79 -11.68 6.28
CA LYS A 225 -35.71 -11.97 7.39
C LYS A 225 -35.14 -13.05 8.31
N MET A 226 -33.85 -12.94 8.63
CA MET A 226 -33.22 -13.79 9.63
C MET A 226 -33.88 -13.61 11.00
N LYS A 227 -33.62 -14.54 11.93
CA LYS A 227 -34.16 -14.46 13.30
C LYS A 227 -33.77 -13.14 13.97
N ASP A 228 -34.72 -12.49 14.64
CA ASP A 228 -34.49 -11.22 15.36
C ASP A 228 -33.34 -11.30 16.36
N ALA A 229 -33.14 -12.45 17.01
CA ALA A 229 -32.01 -12.68 17.91
C ALA A 229 -30.64 -12.54 17.23
N ILE A 230 -30.53 -12.87 15.93
CA ILE A 230 -29.29 -12.68 15.15
C ILE A 230 -29.18 -11.21 14.74
N ILE A 231 -30.27 -10.63 14.21
CA ILE A 231 -30.29 -9.24 13.74
C ILE A 231 -29.94 -8.28 14.89
N ALA A 232 -30.47 -8.50 16.09
CA ALA A 232 -30.15 -7.73 17.28
C ALA A 232 -28.66 -7.77 17.62
N LYS A 233 -28.03 -8.96 17.57
CA LYS A 233 -26.59 -9.12 17.83
C LYS A 233 -25.71 -8.47 16.77
N LEU A 234 -26.14 -8.50 15.50
CA LEU A 234 -25.42 -7.84 14.39
C LEU A 234 -25.49 -6.32 14.52
N ALA A 235 -26.68 -5.77 14.80
CA ALA A 235 -26.90 -4.34 15.04
C ALA A 235 -26.12 -3.86 16.27
N ASN A 236 -26.11 -4.64 17.35
CA ASN A 236 -25.38 -4.29 18.57
C ASN A 236 -23.86 -4.28 18.35
N GLN A 237 -23.33 -5.19 17.51
CA GLN A 237 -21.92 -5.14 17.12
C GLN A 237 -21.59 -3.92 16.23
N ALA A 238 -22.50 -3.52 15.33
CA ALA A 238 -22.34 -2.29 14.55
C ALA A 238 -22.35 -1.05 15.45
N ALA A 239 -23.26 -1.02 16.43
CA ALA A 239 -23.34 0.05 17.42
C ALA A 239 -22.04 0.22 18.20
N ASP A 240 -21.43 -0.89 18.63
CA ASP A 240 -20.12 -0.89 19.27
C ASP A 240 -19.04 -0.25 18.39
N TYR A 241 -18.91 -0.72 17.14
CA TYR A 241 -17.89 -0.18 16.23
C TYR A 241 -18.09 1.32 15.95
N PHE A 242 -19.33 1.77 15.71
CA PHE A 242 -19.62 3.20 15.54
C PHE A 242 -19.38 4.00 16.84
N GLY A 243 -19.69 3.43 18.00
CA GLY A 243 -19.45 4.06 19.30
C GLY A 243 -17.97 4.26 19.59
N ASP A 244 -17.14 3.27 19.28
CA ASP A 244 -15.70 3.38 19.44
C ASP A 244 -15.06 4.34 18.42
N ALA A 245 -15.53 4.34 17.17
CA ALA A 245 -15.13 5.34 16.18
C ALA A 245 -15.52 6.77 16.63
N PHE A 246 -16.73 6.94 17.17
CA PHE A 246 -17.20 8.22 17.72
C PHE A 246 -16.31 8.73 18.85
N LYS A 247 -15.94 7.86 19.80
CA LYS A 247 -15.03 8.21 20.91
C LYS A 247 -13.65 8.63 20.41
N GLN A 248 -13.13 7.97 19.36
CA GLN A 248 -11.84 8.33 18.75
C GLN A 248 -11.88 9.74 18.11
N CYS A 249 -13.01 10.13 17.53
CA CYS A 249 -13.21 11.47 16.95
C CYS A 249 -13.50 12.56 18.01
N GLN A 250 -14.03 12.22 19.18
CA GLN A 250 -14.53 13.20 20.16
C GLN A 250 -13.48 14.23 20.61
N TYR A 251 -12.22 13.82 20.68
CA TYR A 251 -11.11 14.67 21.15
C TYR A 251 -10.16 15.09 20.03
N LYS A 252 -10.44 14.71 18.78
CA LYS A 252 -9.55 14.92 17.62
C LYS A 252 -10.36 15.33 16.39
N ASP A 253 -10.27 16.60 16.00
CA ASP A 253 -10.94 17.14 14.82
C ASP A 253 -10.09 17.00 13.54
N THR A 254 -9.70 15.76 13.22
CA THR A 254 -8.83 15.43 12.07
C THR A 254 -9.58 15.01 10.81
N LEU A 255 -10.88 14.73 10.91
CA LEU A 255 -11.74 14.28 9.82
C LEU A 255 -12.68 15.41 9.32
N PRO A 256 -13.33 15.25 8.16
CA PRO A 256 -14.37 16.19 7.70
C PRO A 256 -15.49 16.36 8.73
N LYS A 257 -16.03 17.58 8.80
CA LYS A 257 -17.00 18.01 9.84
C LYS A 257 -18.27 17.16 9.91
N GLU A 258 -18.67 16.57 8.80
CA GLU A 258 -19.85 15.71 8.66
C GLU A 258 -19.66 14.32 9.26
N VAL A 259 -18.41 13.85 9.45
CA VAL A 259 -18.14 12.50 9.95
C VAL A 259 -18.62 12.34 11.38
N PHE A 260 -18.29 13.30 12.25
CA PHE A 260 -18.64 13.25 13.67
C PHE A 260 -20.16 13.11 13.94
N PRO A 261 -21.05 13.96 13.39
CA PRO A 261 -22.48 13.83 13.60
C PRO A 261 -23.06 12.56 12.95
N VAL A 262 -22.53 12.11 11.82
CA VAL A 262 -22.99 10.86 11.18
C VAL A 262 -22.64 9.64 12.04
N LEU A 263 -21.45 9.59 12.64
CA LEU A 263 -21.07 8.50 13.56
C LEU A 263 -21.98 8.47 14.81
N ALA A 264 -22.25 9.64 15.41
CA ALA A 264 -23.16 9.74 16.55
C ALA A 264 -24.57 9.25 16.18
N ALA A 265 -25.08 9.68 15.03
CA ALA A 265 -26.38 9.24 14.54
C ALA A 265 -26.41 7.72 14.31
N LYS A 266 -25.42 7.16 13.59
CA LYS A 266 -25.35 5.72 13.30
C LYS A 266 -25.18 4.86 14.54
N HIS A 267 -24.40 5.31 15.53
CA HIS A 267 -24.30 4.64 16.82
C HIS A 267 -25.69 4.47 17.47
N CYS A 268 -26.44 5.58 17.61
CA CYS A 268 -27.79 5.56 18.19
C CYS A 268 -28.79 4.76 17.34
N ILE A 269 -28.75 4.87 16.00
CA ILE A 269 -29.63 4.12 15.11
C ILE A 269 -29.37 2.60 15.24
N MET A 270 -28.11 2.19 15.30
CA MET A 270 -27.76 0.77 15.45
C MET A 270 -28.15 0.23 16.83
N GLN A 271 -27.99 1.01 17.91
CA GLN A 271 -28.51 0.65 19.23
C GLN A 271 -30.03 0.50 19.23
N ALA A 272 -30.75 1.43 18.62
CA ALA A 272 -32.21 1.36 18.51
C ALA A 272 -32.67 0.14 17.70
N ASN A 273 -31.94 -0.24 16.64
CA ASN A 273 -32.19 -1.49 15.91
C ASN A 273 -31.95 -2.73 16.78
N ALA A 274 -30.87 -2.75 17.57
CA ALA A 274 -30.61 -3.84 18.49
C ALA A 274 -31.75 -4.01 19.51
N GLU A 275 -32.17 -2.91 20.15
CA GLU A 275 -33.27 -2.91 21.12
C GLU A 275 -34.61 -3.28 20.49
N TYR A 276 -34.90 -2.75 19.30
CA TYR A 276 -36.12 -3.08 18.56
C TYR A 276 -36.22 -4.59 18.28
N HIS A 277 -35.18 -5.20 17.71
CA HIS A 277 -35.19 -6.63 17.41
C HIS A 277 -35.17 -7.50 18.68
N GLN A 278 -34.46 -7.07 19.73
CA GLN A 278 -34.49 -7.76 21.02
C GLN A 278 -35.88 -7.68 21.69
N SER A 279 -36.62 -6.59 21.52
CA SER A 279 -38.00 -6.46 22.03
C SER A 279 -38.95 -7.47 21.39
N ILE A 280 -38.76 -7.80 20.10
CA ILE A 280 -39.53 -8.83 19.40
C ILE A 280 -39.24 -10.21 20.02
N LEU A 281 -37.99 -10.49 20.39
CA LEU A 281 -37.63 -11.73 21.09
C LEU A 281 -38.26 -11.80 22.48
N ALA A 282 -38.23 -10.69 23.25
CA ALA A 282 -38.87 -10.60 24.56
C ALA A 282 -40.38 -10.90 24.46
N LYS A 283 -41.06 -10.32 23.47
CA LYS A 283 -42.47 -10.61 23.16
C LYS A 283 -42.71 -12.09 22.89
N GLN A 284 -41.88 -12.72 22.05
CA GLN A 284 -41.99 -14.16 21.73
C GLN A 284 -41.81 -15.05 22.97
N GLN A 285 -41.01 -14.59 23.93
CA GLN A 285 -40.80 -15.24 25.23
C GLN A 285 -41.83 -14.84 26.29
N LYS A 286 -42.86 -14.06 25.93
CA LYS A 286 -43.90 -13.53 26.83
C LYS A 286 -43.36 -12.66 27.97
N LYS A 287 -42.21 -12.01 27.75
CA LYS A 287 -41.64 -10.98 28.64
C LYS A 287 -42.12 -9.60 28.17
N PHE A 288 -43.38 -9.27 28.45
CA PHE A 288 -44.04 -8.09 27.90
C PHE A 288 -43.52 -6.78 28.52
N GLY A 289 -43.13 -6.81 29.81
CA GLY A 289 -42.46 -5.69 30.46
C GLY A 289 -41.13 -5.34 29.78
N GLU A 290 -40.32 -6.36 29.46
CA GLU A 290 -39.05 -6.19 28.74
C GLU A 290 -39.28 -5.68 27.29
N GLU A 291 -40.29 -6.17 26.58
CA GLU A 291 -40.68 -5.65 25.26
C GLU A 291 -40.90 -4.13 25.31
N ILE A 292 -41.68 -3.65 26.29
CA ILE A 292 -42.00 -2.23 26.46
C ILE A 292 -40.74 -1.43 26.83
N ALA A 293 -39.94 -1.90 27.79
CA ALA A 293 -38.74 -1.19 28.23
C ALA A 293 -37.74 -0.97 27.07
N ARG A 294 -37.49 -2.01 26.27
CA ARG A 294 -36.60 -1.92 25.10
C ARG A 294 -37.16 -1.05 23.99
N LEU A 295 -38.47 -1.11 23.72
CA LEU A 295 -39.11 -0.22 22.74
C LEU A 295 -39.11 1.25 23.18
N GLN A 296 -39.21 1.53 24.49
CA GLN A 296 -39.06 2.88 25.03
C GLN A 296 -37.63 3.40 24.81
N HIS A 297 -36.62 2.57 25.08
CA HIS A 297 -35.23 2.93 24.83
C HIS A 297 -34.95 3.19 23.34
N ALA A 298 -35.43 2.32 22.45
CA ALA A 298 -35.33 2.51 21.01
C ALA A 298 -36.01 3.82 20.54
N ALA A 299 -37.18 4.14 21.10
CA ALA A 299 -37.89 5.38 20.78
C ALA A 299 -37.14 6.64 21.25
N GLU A 300 -36.51 6.60 22.43
CA GLU A 300 -35.71 7.71 22.95
C GLU A 300 -34.46 7.97 22.09
N LEU A 301 -33.75 6.92 21.71
CA LEU A 301 -32.58 7.00 20.83
C LEU A 301 -32.96 7.61 19.47
N ILE A 302 -34.01 7.09 18.83
CA ILE A 302 -34.46 7.59 17.52
C ILE A 302 -35.03 9.00 17.60
N LYS A 303 -35.71 9.37 18.70
CA LYS A 303 -36.15 10.75 18.94
C LYS A 303 -34.96 11.71 19.04
N THR A 304 -33.91 11.30 19.74
CA THR A 304 -32.67 12.10 19.85
C THR A 304 -32.05 12.31 18.47
N VAL A 305 -31.93 11.24 17.68
CA VAL A 305 -31.40 11.30 16.32
C VAL A 305 -32.22 12.22 15.42
N ALA A 306 -33.55 12.08 15.44
CA ALA A 306 -34.47 12.90 14.64
C ALA A 306 -34.46 14.39 15.01
N SER A 307 -33.97 14.75 16.21
CA SER A 307 -33.91 16.14 16.67
C SER A 307 -32.54 16.80 16.53
N ARG A 308 -31.45 16.01 16.54
CA ARG A 308 -30.06 16.53 16.55
C ARG A 308 -29.31 16.29 15.24
N TYR A 309 -29.73 15.31 14.45
CA TYR A 309 -28.99 14.84 13.27
C TYR A 309 -29.88 14.69 12.03
N ASP A 310 -31.01 15.40 11.98
CA ASP A 310 -31.99 15.36 10.89
C ASP A 310 -31.42 15.83 9.54
N GLU A 311 -30.43 16.73 9.57
CA GLU A 311 -29.67 17.15 8.38
C GLU A 311 -28.89 15.99 7.73
N TYR A 312 -28.54 14.96 8.50
CA TYR A 312 -27.65 13.88 8.06
C TYR A 312 -28.36 12.55 7.83
N VAL A 313 -29.48 12.28 8.51
CA VAL A 313 -30.17 10.98 8.45
C VAL A 313 -31.69 11.14 8.46
N ASN A 314 -32.38 10.23 7.78
CA ASN A 314 -33.84 10.13 7.82
C ASN A 314 -34.26 8.86 8.55
N VAL A 315 -34.85 9.01 9.74
CA VAL A 315 -35.27 7.90 10.60
C VAL A 315 -36.80 7.79 10.74
N LYS A 316 -37.57 8.52 9.93
CA LYS A 316 -39.02 8.66 10.09
C LYS A 316 -39.74 7.31 10.06
N ASP A 317 -39.47 6.48 9.06
CA ASP A 317 -40.18 5.20 8.90
C ASP A 317 -39.85 4.23 10.04
N PHE A 318 -38.62 4.28 10.57
CA PHE A 318 -38.22 3.47 11.71
C PHE A 318 -38.86 3.97 13.01
N SER A 319 -38.92 5.30 13.21
CA SER A 319 -39.64 5.93 14.33
C SER A 319 -41.12 5.52 14.33
N ASP A 320 -41.80 5.60 13.17
CA ASP A 320 -43.20 5.20 13.03
C ASP A 320 -43.41 3.69 13.28
N LYS A 321 -42.42 2.85 12.95
CA LYS A 321 -42.43 1.41 13.24
C LYS A 321 -42.31 1.13 14.73
N ILE A 322 -41.35 1.77 15.42
CA ILE A 322 -41.14 1.62 16.86
C ILE A 322 -42.38 2.11 17.63
N ASN A 323 -42.90 3.29 17.31
CA ASN A 323 -44.04 3.87 18.02
C ASN A 323 -45.31 3.03 17.87
N ARG A 324 -45.56 2.43 16.70
CA ARG A 324 -46.67 1.49 16.50
C ARG A 324 -46.52 0.24 17.36
N ALA A 325 -45.34 -0.36 17.39
CA ALA A 325 -45.05 -1.53 18.23
C ALA A 325 -45.22 -1.20 19.72
N LEU A 326 -44.67 -0.05 20.16
CA LEU A 326 -44.75 0.40 21.55
C LEU A 326 -46.19 0.67 21.99
N THR A 327 -46.99 1.32 21.15
CA THR A 327 -48.40 1.62 21.44
C THR A 327 -49.22 0.33 21.57
N ALA A 328 -48.98 -0.65 20.68
CA ALA A 328 -49.64 -1.95 20.74
C ALA A 328 -49.22 -2.73 22.00
N ALA A 329 -47.91 -2.81 22.28
CA ALA A 329 -47.38 -3.52 23.45
C ALA A 329 -47.91 -2.93 24.77
N LYS A 330 -47.93 -1.60 24.90
CA LYS A 330 -48.50 -0.91 26.07
C LYS A 330 -49.98 -1.21 26.24
N LYS A 331 -50.76 -1.10 25.16
CA LYS A 331 -52.19 -1.42 25.20
C LYS A 331 -52.41 -2.86 25.69
N ASP A 332 -51.74 -3.84 25.08
CA ASP A 332 -51.94 -5.24 25.48
C ASP A 332 -51.48 -5.48 26.94
N ASN A 333 -50.40 -4.83 27.38
CA ASN A 333 -49.93 -4.95 28.76
C ASN A 333 -50.87 -4.29 29.78
N ASP A 334 -51.41 -3.10 29.48
CA ASP A 334 -52.28 -2.35 30.39
C ASP A 334 -53.66 -3.00 30.54
N PHE A 335 -54.14 -3.75 29.54
CA PHE A 335 -55.46 -4.39 29.57
C PHE A 335 -55.43 -5.90 29.85
N ILE A 336 -54.33 -6.60 29.53
CA ILE A 336 -54.28 -8.07 29.55
C ILE A 336 -53.20 -8.56 30.52
N TYR A 337 -51.93 -8.25 30.27
CA TYR A 337 -50.82 -8.97 30.91
C TYR A 337 -50.40 -8.38 32.27
N HIS A 338 -50.50 -7.06 32.44
CA HIS A 338 -50.06 -6.33 33.63
C HIS A 338 -48.62 -6.66 34.05
N ASP A 339 -47.75 -6.96 33.08
CA ASP A 339 -46.36 -7.30 33.34
C ASP A 339 -45.58 -6.05 33.74
N ARG A 340 -44.70 -6.18 34.74
CA ARG A 340 -43.95 -5.04 35.27
C ARG A 340 -42.88 -4.63 34.26
N VAL A 341 -42.88 -3.36 33.85
CA VAL A 341 -41.81 -2.80 33.02
C VAL A 341 -40.53 -2.64 33.86
N PRO A 342 -39.44 -3.36 33.53
CA PRO A 342 -38.17 -3.27 34.26
C PRO A 342 -37.40 -1.98 33.89
N ASP A 343 -36.48 -1.57 34.77
CA ASP A 343 -35.52 -0.50 34.44
C ASP A 343 -34.47 -1.03 33.44
N LEU A 344 -33.93 -0.16 32.58
CA LEU A 344 -32.95 -0.56 31.55
C LEU A 344 -31.68 -1.22 32.12
N LYS A 345 -31.26 -0.83 33.33
CA LYS A 345 -30.10 -1.39 34.03
C LYS A 345 -30.30 -2.84 34.48
N ASP A 346 -31.55 -3.27 34.63
CA ASP A 346 -31.91 -4.61 35.09
C ASP A 346 -32.11 -5.58 33.91
N LEU A 347 -32.00 -5.08 32.67
CA LEU A 347 -32.10 -5.89 31.45
C LEU A 347 -30.79 -6.60 31.14
N ASP A 348 -30.89 -7.85 30.67
CA ASP A 348 -29.73 -8.57 30.16
C ASP A 348 -29.12 -7.83 28.95
N PRO A 349 -27.78 -7.69 28.89
CA PRO A 349 -27.10 -7.10 27.75
C PRO A 349 -27.38 -7.89 26.46
N ILE A 350 -27.63 -7.18 25.36
CA ILE A 350 -27.75 -7.80 24.05
C ILE A 350 -26.38 -8.38 23.67
N GLY A 351 -26.35 -9.62 23.19
CA GLY A 351 -25.12 -10.23 22.70
C GLY A 351 -24.55 -9.48 21.48
N LYS A 352 -23.35 -9.85 21.05
CA LYS A 352 -22.67 -9.24 19.90
C LYS A 352 -22.20 -10.33 18.94
N ALA A 353 -22.28 -10.06 17.64
CA ALA A 353 -21.80 -10.95 16.61
C ALA A 353 -21.14 -10.15 15.48
N THR A 354 -19.85 -10.37 15.26
CA THR A 354 -19.11 -9.79 14.13
C THR A 354 -19.12 -10.75 12.94
N LEU A 355 -19.45 -10.23 11.75
CA LEU A 355 -19.33 -10.96 10.48
C LEU A 355 -18.28 -10.35 9.56
N VAL A 356 -17.55 -9.35 10.06
CA VAL A 356 -16.61 -8.55 9.28
C VAL A 356 -15.20 -8.65 9.85
N LYS A 357 -14.22 -8.47 8.98
CA LYS A 357 -12.81 -8.34 9.32
C LYS A 357 -12.13 -7.34 8.39
N SER A 358 -11.11 -6.65 8.89
CA SER A 358 -10.23 -5.83 8.06
C SER A 358 -9.42 -6.75 7.13
N THR A 359 -9.51 -6.54 5.81
CA THR A 359 -8.84 -7.41 4.82
C THR A 359 -7.33 -7.16 4.82
N PRO A 360 -6.48 -8.16 5.08
CA PRO A 360 -5.04 -7.96 5.06
C PRO A 360 -4.55 -7.57 3.66
N VAL A 361 -3.61 -6.63 3.60
CA VAL A 361 -2.97 -6.17 2.35
C VAL A 361 -1.77 -7.06 2.06
N ASN A 362 -1.97 -8.03 1.17
CA ASN A 362 -0.89 -8.90 0.67
C ASN A 362 -0.80 -8.71 -0.84
N VAL A 363 0.32 -8.18 -1.32
CA VAL A 363 0.56 -7.97 -2.77
C VAL A 363 0.70 -9.34 -3.45
N PRO A 364 0.02 -9.59 -4.60
CA PRO A 364 -0.79 -8.63 -5.35
C PRO A 364 -2.23 -8.48 -4.83
N ILE A 365 -2.70 -7.23 -4.75
CA ILE A 365 -4.10 -6.89 -4.42
C ILE A 365 -4.95 -6.60 -5.67
N SER A 366 -4.33 -6.37 -6.83
CA SER A 366 -5.02 -6.26 -8.12
C SER A 366 -5.30 -7.61 -8.76
N GLN A 367 -6.29 -7.65 -9.64
CA GLN A 367 -6.59 -8.84 -10.43
C GLN A 367 -5.62 -9.00 -11.59
N LYS A 368 -5.13 -10.24 -11.81
CA LYS A 368 -4.23 -10.59 -12.94
C LYS A 368 -2.96 -9.71 -12.99
N PHE A 369 -2.36 -9.47 -11.83
CA PHE A 369 -1.11 -8.72 -11.72
C PHE A 369 0.02 -9.38 -12.53
N THR A 370 0.87 -8.56 -13.15
CA THR A 370 2.10 -8.99 -13.82
C THR A 370 3.14 -7.92 -13.56
N ASP A 371 4.26 -8.30 -12.96
CA ASP A 371 5.33 -7.37 -12.65
C ASP A 371 6.12 -7.02 -13.91
N LEU A 372 6.06 -5.74 -14.30
CA LEU A 372 6.80 -5.20 -15.45
C LEU A 372 8.31 -5.45 -15.37
N PHE A 373 8.85 -5.61 -14.16
CA PHE A 373 10.27 -5.80 -13.90
C PHE A 373 10.58 -7.20 -13.39
N GLU A 374 9.70 -8.20 -13.56
CA GLU A 374 9.87 -9.55 -12.98
C GLU A 374 11.28 -10.14 -13.18
N LYS A 375 11.83 -10.00 -14.40
CA LYS A 375 13.17 -10.50 -14.77
C LYS A 375 14.34 -9.70 -14.20
N MET A 376 14.10 -8.49 -13.68
CA MET A 376 15.14 -7.62 -13.16
C MET A 376 15.65 -8.14 -11.81
N VAL A 377 16.95 -8.37 -11.73
CA VAL A 377 17.63 -8.91 -10.55
C VAL A 377 17.64 -7.86 -9.42
N PRO A 378 17.24 -8.21 -8.18
CA PRO A 378 17.27 -7.31 -7.04
C PRO A 378 18.65 -6.69 -6.75
N VAL A 379 18.68 -5.46 -6.24
CA VAL A 379 19.91 -4.72 -5.93
C VAL A 379 20.78 -5.46 -4.91
N SER A 380 20.16 -6.10 -3.91
CA SER A 380 20.88 -6.88 -2.89
C SER A 380 21.70 -8.03 -3.49
N VAL A 381 21.19 -8.67 -4.54
CA VAL A 381 21.88 -9.74 -5.27
C VAL A 381 23.02 -9.16 -6.09
N GLN A 382 22.81 -8.03 -6.78
CA GLN A 382 23.84 -7.35 -7.56
C GLN A 382 25.02 -6.92 -6.68
N GLN A 383 24.74 -6.29 -5.53
CA GLN A 383 25.76 -5.90 -4.54
C GLN A 383 26.52 -7.12 -4.00
N SER A 384 25.80 -8.19 -3.65
CA SER A 384 26.41 -9.43 -3.16
C SER A 384 27.32 -10.07 -4.21
N LEU A 385 26.91 -10.07 -5.48
CA LEU A 385 27.69 -10.63 -6.57
C LEU A 385 28.96 -9.81 -6.87
N ALA A 386 28.88 -8.48 -6.77
CA ALA A 386 30.05 -7.61 -6.89
C ALA A 386 31.08 -7.89 -5.78
N VAL A 387 30.63 -7.98 -4.52
CA VAL A 387 31.49 -8.33 -3.39
C VAL A 387 32.11 -9.72 -3.56
N PHE A 388 31.34 -10.70 -4.03
CA PHE A 388 31.85 -12.04 -4.32
C PHE A 388 32.96 -12.01 -5.38
N ASN A 389 32.76 -11.29 -6.49
CA ASN A 389 33.76 -11.19 -7.55
C ASN A 389 35.04 -10.50 -7.09
N GLN A 390 34.94 -9.47 -6.24
CA GLN A 390 36.12 -8.85 -5.63
C GLN A 390 36.90 -9.85 -4.77
N ARG A 391 36.22 -10.57 -3.87
CA ARG A 391 36.86 -11.59 -3.01
C ARG A 391 37.49 -12.72 -3.83
N LYS A 392 36.84 -13.13 -4.91
CA LYS A 392 37.39 -14.12 -5.86
C LYS A 392 38.66 -13.60 -6.52
N ALA A 393 38.65 -12.35 -7.01
CA ALA A 393 39.82 -11.74 -7.62
C ALA A 393 40.98 -11.63 -6.62
N ASP A 394 40.71 -11.18 -5.39
CA ASP A 394 41.72 -11.07 -4.34
C ASP A 394 42.36 -12.42 -4.00
N LEU A 395 41.55 -13.47 -3.87
CA LEU A 395 42.02 -14.83 -3.59
C LEU A 395 42.90 -15.36 -4.73
N VAL A 396 42.44 -15.21 -5.97
CA VAL A 396 43.16 -15.69 -7.16
C VAL A 396 44.47 -14.93 -7.30
N ASN A 397 44.43 -13.59 -7.24
CA ASN A 397 45.61 -12.75 -7.39
C ASN A 397 46.63 -12.98 -6.28
N ARG A 398 46.18 -13.12 -5.03
CA ARG A 398 47.05 -13.43 -3.89
C ARG A 398 47.74 -14.78 -4.08
N SER A 399 46.99 -15.81 -4.45
CA SER A 399 47.56 -17.14 -4.68
C SER A 399 48.59 -17.12 -5.81
N ILE A 400 48.28 -16.44 -6.93
CA ILE A 400 49.20 -16.30 -8.06
C ILE A 400 50.46 -15.53 -7.65
N ALA A 401 50.32 -14.42 -6.94
CA ALA A 401 51.45 -13.61 -6.48
C ALA A 401 52.37 -14.40 -5.55
N GLN A 402 51.80 -15.08 -4.55
CA GLN A 402 52.56 -15.90 -3.61
C GLN A 402 53.34 -17.03 -4.32
N MET A 403 52.71 -17.73 -5.27
CA MET A 403 53.40 -18.76 -6.05
C MET A 403 54.53 -18.19 -6.89
N ARG A 404 54.33 -17.03 -7.53
CA ARG A 404 55.36 -16.34 -8.33
C ARG A 404 56.52 -15.88 -7.46
N GLU A 405 56.25 -15.24 -6.33
CA GLU A 405 57.28 -14.79 -5.39
C GLU A 405 58.10 -15.96 -4.84
N ALA A 406 57.43 -17.03 -4.41
CA ALA A 406 58.10 -18.23 -3.92
C ALA A 406 58.96 -18.90 -5.00
N THR A 407 58.46 -18.98 -6.24
CA THR A 407 59.21 -19.54 -7.37
C THR A 407 60.43 -18.68 -7.71
N THR A 408 60.27 -17.35 -7.76
CA THR A 408 61.37 -16.41 -8.01
C THR A 408 62.42 -16.48 -6.90
N LEU A 409 61.99 -16.54 -5.64
CA LEU A 409 62.89 -16.69 -4.48
C LEU A 409 63.66 -18.01 -4.55
N ALA A 410 62.96 -19.13 -4.78
CA ALA A 410 63.58 -20.45 -4.90
C ALA A 410 64.59 -20.48 -6.07
N ASN A 411 64.24 -19.94 -7.23
CA ASN A 411 65.14 -19.84 -8.36
C ASN A 411 66.38 -18.98 -8.05
N GLY A 412 66.20 -17.86 -7.35
CA GLY A 412 67.31 -16.99 -6.91
C GLY A 412 68.23 -17.68 -5.91
N VAL A 413 67.67 -18.41 -4.94
CA VAL A 413 68.45 -19.18 -3.95
C VAL A 413 69.20 -20.34 -4.62
N LEU A 414 68.56 -21.09 -5.53
CA LEU A 414 69.23 -22.17 -6.25
C LEU A 414 70.38 -21.63 -7.11
N ALA A 415 70.18 -20.50 -7.80
CA ALA A 415 71.22 -19.85 -8.58
C ALA A 415 72.40 -19.37 -7.72
N SER A 416 72.17 -18.80 -6.53
CA SER A 416 73.24 -18.33 -5.64
C SER A 416 74.08 -19.47 -5.06
N LEU A 417 73.50 -20.68 -4.99
CA LEU A 417 74.18 -21.90 -4.56
C LEU A 417 74.77 -22.70 -5.74
N ASN A 418 74.72 -22.16 -6.96
CA ASN A 418 75.10 -22.84 -8.21
C ASN A 418 74.39 -24.18 -8.43
N LEU A 419 73.16 -24.35 -7.93
CA LEU A 419 72.38 -25.58 -8.09
C LEU A 419 71.37 -25.46 -9.25
N PRO A 420 71.17 -26.53 -10.04
CA PRO A 420 71.79 -27.86 -9.92
C PRO A 420 73.13 -28.02 -10.67
N ALA A 421 73.70 -26.95 -11.25
CA ALA A 421 74.93 -27.04 -12.04
C ALA A 421 76.11 -27.66 -11.27
N ALA A 422 76.30 -27.29 -10.01
CA ALA A 422 77.40 -27.77 -9.16
C ALA A 422 77.37 -29.29 -8.88
N ILE A 423 76.20 -29.93 -8.96
CA ILE A 423 76.08 -31.39 -8.78
C ILE A 423 76.10 -32.15 -10.11
N GLU A 424 75.86 -31.46 -11.22
CA GLU A 424 75.89 -32.01 -12.57
C GLU A 424 77.30 -31.92 -13.20
N ASP A 425 78.14 -30.99 -12.72
CA ASP A 425 79.49 -30.76 -13.22
C ASP A 425 80.51 -31.74 -12.61
N VAL A 426 80.50 -32.98 -13.10
CA VAL A 426 81.37 -34.07 -12.61
C VAL A 426 82.80 -33.97 -13.16
N SER A 427 82.98 -33.35 -14.33
CA SER A 427 84.27 -33.32 -15.06
C SER A 427 84.89 -31.93 -15.21
N GLY A 428 84.14 -30.83 -15.11
CA GLY A 428 84.63 -29.47 -15.35
C GLY A 428 84.83 -29.10 -16.83
N ASP A 429 84.67 -30.06 -17.75
CA ASP A 429 85.01 -29.91 -19.18
C ASP A 429 83.76 -29.75 -20.08
N THR A 430 82.56 -29.93 -19.54
CA THR A 430 81.30 -29.92 -20.32
C THR A 430 80.24 -29.02 -19.68
N VAL A 431 79.39 -28.39 -20.50
CA VAL A 431 78.26 -27.58 -20.00
C VAL A 431 77.28 -28.47 -19.24
N PRO A 432 76.93 -28.14 -17.97
CA PRO A 432 75.96 -28.91 -17.20
C PRO A 432 74.60 -29.05 -17.90
N GLN A 433 73.98 -30.23 -17.76
CA GLN A 433 72.78 -30.60 -18.51
C GLN A 433 71.60 -29.63 -18.27
N SER A 434 71.40 -29.16 -17.03
CA SER A 434 70.34 -28.19 -16.69
C SER A 434 70.51 -26.84 -17.38
N ILE A 435 71.75 -26.39 -17.60
CA ILE A 435 72.06 -25.15 -18.33
C ILE A 435 71.80 -25.34 -19.82
N LEU A 436 72.19 -26.50 -20.37
CA LEU A 436 71.92 -26.83 -21.77
C LEU A 436 70.40 -26.86 -22.05
N THR A 437 69.61 -27.51 -21.18
CA THR A 437 68.14 -27.55 -21.30
C THR A 437 67.53 -26.15 -21.23
N LYS A 438 67.99 -25.28 -20.32
CA LYS A 438 67.54 -23.88 -20.25
C LYS A 438 67.92 -23.10 -21.51
N SER A 439 69.12 -23.31 -22.06
CA SER A 439 69.57 -22.68 -23.30
C SER A 439 68.67 -23.06 -24.49
N THR A 440 68.40 -24.35 -24.67
CA THR A 440 67.49 -24.84 -25.72
C THR A 440 66.10 -24.24 -25.58
N SER A 441 65.55 -24.19 -24.36
CA SER A 441 64.21 -23.60 -24.12
C SER A 441 64.13 -22.12 -24.49
N VAL A 442 65.18 -21.33 -24.22
CA VAL A 442 65.23 -19.91 -24.62
C VAL A 442 65.32 -19.76 -26.14
N ILE A 443 66.11 -20.61 -26.81
CA ILE A 443 66.22 -20.60 -28.28
C ILE A 443 64.86 -20.95 -28.92
N GLU A 444 64.17 -21.96 -28.40
CA GLU A 444 62.83 -22.36 -28.86
C GLU A 444 61.78 -21.24 -28.68
N GLN A 445 61.92 -20.39 -27.66
CA GLN A 445 61.07 -19.22 -27.43
C GLN A 445 61.42 -18.00 -28.32
N GLY A 446 62.30 -18.18 -29.30
CA GLY A 446 62.73 -17.14 -30.25
C GLY A 446 63.96 -16.35 -29.80
N GLY A 447 64.65 -16.79 -28.75
CA GLY A 447 65.91 -16.21 -28.30
C GLY A 447 65.79 -14.75 -27.85
N ILE A 448 66.85 -13.99 -28.06
CA ILE A 448 66.90 -12.57 -27.66
C ILE A 448 65.98 -11.69 -28.53
N GLN A 449 65.73 -12.11 -29.77
CA GLN A 449 64.92 -11.35 -30.73
C GLN A 449 63.50 -11.11 -30.23
N THR A 450 62.91 -12.08 -29.52
CA THR A 450 61.58 -11.93 -28.91
C THR A 450 61.56 -10.79 -27.89
N VAL A 451 62.61 -10.67 -27.06
CA VAL A 451 62.71 -9.60 -26.06
C VAL A 451 62.94 -8.24 -26.73
N ASP A 452 63.84 -8.19 -27.71
CA ASP A 452 64.14 -6.96 -28.47
C ASP A 452 62.89 -6.41 -29.17
N GLN A 453 62.07 -7.29 -29.76
CA GLN A 453 60.83 -6.90 -30.41
C GLN A 453 59.82 -6.32 -29.42
N LEU A 454 59.62 -6.96 -28.26
CA LEU A 454 58.72 -6.47 -27.22
C LEU A 454 59.17 -5.11 -26.66
N ILE A 455 60.48 -4.91 -26.48
CA ILE A 455 61.04 -3.62 -26.04
C ILE A 455 60.83 -2.55 -27.12
N LYS A 456 61.00 -2.90 -28.40
CA LYS A 456 60.82 -1.96 -29.52
C LYS A 456 59.36 -1.49 -29.66
N GLU A 457 58.39 -2.37 -29.46
CA GLU A 457 56.96 -2.04 -29.60
C GLU A 457 56.40 -1.24 -28.41
N LEU A 458 57.01 -1.35 -27.23
CA LEU A 458 56.48 -0.75 -26.01
C LEU A 458 56.28 0.79 -26.08
N PRO A 459 57.23 1.59 -26.62
CA PRO A 459 57.03 3.03 -26.82
C PRO A 459 55.92 3.34 -27.82
N GLU A 460 55.78 2.54 -28.88
CA GLU A 460 54.75 2.73 -29.91
C GLU A 460 53.35 2.51 -29.33
N LEU A 461 53.18 1.47 -28.50
CA LEU A 461 51.93 1.20 -27.78
C LEU A 461 51.57 2.32 -26.80
N LEU A 462 52.56 2.84 -26.08
CA LEU A 462 52.36 4.00 -25.19
C LEU A 462 51.93 5.24 -25.97
N GLN A 463 52.61 5.51 -27.09
CA GLN A 463 52.35 6.68 -27.92
C GLN A 463 50.93 6.62 -28.51
N ARG A 464 50.51 5.45 -29.01
CA ARG A 464 49.15 5.24 -29.50
C ARG A 464 48.09 5.51 -28.41
N ASN A 465 48.33 5.08 -27.17
CA ASN A 465 47.40 5.35 -26.08
C ASN A 465 47.33 6.84 -25.72
N ARG A 466 48.46 7.56 -25.80
CA ARG A 466 48.49 9.03 -25.62
C ARG A 466 47.71 9.75 -26.71
N GLU A 467 47.91 9.37 -27.97
CA GLU A 467 47.21 9.95 -29.10
C GLU A 467 45.69 9.80 -28.98
N ILE A 468 45.23 8.59 -28.63
CA ILE A 468 43.79 8.34 -28.40
C ILE A 468 43.26 9.24 -27.29
N LEU A 469 43.99 9.40 -26.18
CA LEU A 469 43.57 10.25 -25.07
C LEU A 469 43.53 11.72 -25.48
N ASP A 470 44.58 12.21 -26.14
CA ASP A 470 44.72 13.61 -26.54
C ASP A 470 43.66 14.01 -27.58
N GLU A 471 43.34 13.14 -28.54
CA GLU A 471 42.24 13.35 -29.49
C GLU A 471 40.90 13.49 -28.76
N ARG A 472 40.58 12.57 -27.84
CA ARG A 472 39.32 12.60 -27.08
C ARG A 472 39.20 13.82 -26.17
N LEU A 473 40.32 14.29 -25.61
CA LEU A 473 40.34 15.51 -24.82
C LEU A 473 40.17 16.75 -25.70
N LYS A 474 40.78 16.82 -26.88
CA LYS A 474 40.58 17.93 -27.82
C LYS A 474 39.12 18.06 -28.25
N ASP A 475 38.44 16.94 -28.50
CA ASP A 475 37.01 16.90 -28.84
C ASP A 475 36.09 17.46 -27.72
N LEU A 476 36.58 17.56 -26.48
CA LEU A 476 35.85 18.16 -25.35
C LEU A 476 36.09 19.66 -25.18
N PHE A 477 37.16 20.22 -25.78
CA PHE A 477 37.54 21.63 -25.66
C PHE A 477 37.11 22.49 -26.86
N PHE A 478 36.65 21.87 -27.95
CA PHE A 478 35.92 22.51 -29.06
C PHE A 478 34.43 22.24 -28.93
#